data_AF-A0A8S4NE27-F1
#
_entry.id   AF-A0A8S4NE27-F1
#
_cell.length_a   1.000
_cell.length_b   1.000
_cell.length_c   1.000
_cell.angle_alpha   90.00
_cell.angle_beta   90.00
_cell.angle_gamma   90.00
#
_symmetry.space_group_name_H-M   'P 1'
#
loop_
_entity.id
_entity.type
_entity.pdbx_description
1 polymer ?
#
loop_
_entity_poly.entity_id
_entity_poly.type
_entity_poly.pdbx_seq_one_letter_code
_entity_poly.pdbx_strand_id
1 'polypeptide(L)'
;MFVAKSISAGHKDLIHDVAYDFHGRRMATCSSDQSVKVWDLGDDEEWKCTADWKTHYGSVWRVTWAHPEFGQVIATCSFDRTAIVWEEIVGESRQEHGQSHWVRRGTLVDSRTSVTDVKFAPKHLGLQLATCSSDGVVRIYEAPDVMNLSGWTLQHEINCKISCSCLSWNPSRLVCYNLSFL
;
A
#
# COMPACT_ATOMS: atom_id res chain seq x y z
N MET A 1 19.73 13.27 21.96
CA MET A 1 20.20 14.05 20.81
C MET A 1 19.84 13.25 19.58
N PHE A 2 18.93 13.72 18.74
CA PHE A 2 18.53 12.98 17.53
C PHE A 2 19.64 13.10 16.49
N VAL A 3 20.05 11.97 15.90
CA VAL A 3 21.07 11.94 14.85
C VAL A 3 20.42 11.39 13.58
N ALA A 4 20.23 12.26 12.59
CA ALA A 4 19.77 11.82 11.28
C ALA A 4 20.90 11.05 10.59
N LYS A 5 20.67 9.75 10.31
CA LYS A 5 21.57 8.91 9.53
C LYS A 5 20.98 8.63 8.15
N SER A 6 21.83 8.61 7.14
CA SER A 6 21.43 8.11 5.82
C SER A 6 21.37 6.58 5.84
N ILE A 7 20.30 6.01 5.28
CA ILE A 7 20.12 4.57 5.15
C ILE A 7 20.23 4.18 3.67
N SER A 8 20.98 3.11 3.38
CA SER A 8 21.05 2.57 2.03
C SER A 8 19.84 1.67 1.81
N ALA A 9 18.93 2.07 0.92
CA ALA A 9 17.73 1.29 0.63
C ALA A 9 18.04 -0.05 -0.08
N GLY A 10 19.24 -0.22 -0.66
CA GLY A 10 19.62 -1.46 -1.34
C GLY A 10 18.74 -1.84 -2.54
N HIS A 11 17.94 -0.90 -3.07
CA HIS A 11 17.25 -1.03 -4.35
C HIS A 11 18.25 -0.89 -5.50
N LYS A 12 17.99 -1.59 -6.61
CA LYS A 12 18.88 -1.60 -7.78
C LYS A 12 18.56 -0.50 -8.79
N ASP A 13 17.45 0.19 -8.59
CA ASP A 13 16.94 1.24 -9.48
C ASP A 13 16.24 2.33 -8.64
N LEU A 14 15.68 3.34 -9.31
CA LEU A 14 15.00 4.49 -8.71
C LEU A 14 13.90 4.05 -7.74
N ILE A 15 13.87 4.69 -6.58
CA ILE A 15 12.84 4.53 -5.55
C ILE A 15 11.74 5.55 -5.85
N HIS A 16 10.50 5.08 -5.96
CA HIS A 16 9.36 5.93 -6.35
C HIS A 16 8.55 6.41 -5.17
N ASP A 17 8.43 5.60 -4.12
CA ASP A 17 7.60 5.93 -2.97
C ASP A 17 8.14 5.29 -1.69
N VAL A 18 7.79 5.92 -0.57
CA VAL A 18 8.09 5.50 0.79
C VAL A 18 6.85 5.74 1.64
N ALA A 19 6.35 4.71 2.31
CA ALA A 19 5.21 4.81 3.20
C ALA A 19 5.54 4.26 4.59
N TYR A 20 5.17 5.03 5.62
CA TYR A 20 5.24 4.58 7.00
C TYR A 20 3.99 3.81 7.40
N ASP A 21 4.14 2.89 8.35
CA ASP A 21 3.02 2.30 9.05
C ASP A 21 2.33 3.31 9.98
N PHE A 22 1.20 2.90 10.56
CA PHE A 22 0.42 3.78 11.44
C PHE A 22 1.20 4.23 12.69
N HIS A 23 2.16 3.42 13.17
CA HIS A 23 2.93 3.71 14.37
C HIS A 23 4.26 4.43 14.09
N GLY A 24 4.65 4.59 12.82
CA GLY A 24 5.92 5.17 12.41
C GLY A 24 7.14 4.30 12.76
N ARG A 25 6.95 3.02 13.12
CA ARG A 25 8.05 2.09 13.43
C ARG A 25 8.44 1.21 12.26
N ARG A 26 7.63 1.20 11.20
CA ARG A 26 7.90 0.45 9.98
C ARG A 26 7.78 1.36 8.78
N MET A 27 8.57 1.08 7.77
CA MET A 27 8.47 1.76 6.49
C MET A 27 8.52 0.73 5.36
N ALA A 28 7.82 1.03 4.28
CA ALA A 28 7.86 0.26 3.04
C ALA A 28 8.39 1.16 1.93
N THR A 29 9.26 0.61 1.09
CA THR A 29 9.85 1.30 -0.06
C THR A 29 9.58 0.51 -1.32
N CYS A 30 9.32 1.20 -2.42
CA CYS A 30 9.09 0.56 -3.71
C CYS A 30 9.91 1.19 -4.84
N SER A 31 10.28 0.40 -5.84
CA SER A 31 11.26 0.81 -6.85
C SER A 31 10.92 0.34 -8.26
N SER A 32 11.58 0.97 -9.25
CA SER A 32 11.65 0.49 -10.63
C SER A 32 12.28 -0.91 -10.76
N ASP A 33 13.03 -1.38 -9.75
CA ASP A 33 13.61 -2.73 -9.75
C ASP A 33 12.58 -3.86 -9.54
N GLN A 34 11.29 -3.50 -9.49
CA GLN A 34 10.14 -4.39 -9.34
C GLN A 34 10.02 -4.99 -7.93
N SER A 35 10.79 -4.49 -6.97
CA SER A 35 10.82 -4.97 -5.59
C SER A 35 10.17 -3.98 -4.63
N VAL A 36 9.65 -4.55 -3.54
CA VAL A 36 9.25 -3.81 -2.35
C VAL A 36 10.10 -4.32 -1.21
N LYS A 37 10.58 -3.39 -0.40
CA LYS A 37 11.31 -3.68 0.83
C LYS A 37 10.56 -3.11 2.01
N VAL A 38 10.57 -3.84 3.11
CA VAL A 38 10.01 -3.41 4.39
C VAL A 38 11.14 -3.31 5.40
N TRP A 39 11.09 -2.25 6.18
CA TRP A 39 12.11 -1.92 7.15
C TRP A 39 11.46 -1.68 8.50
N ASP A 40 12.11 -2.18 9.53
CA ASP A 40 11.70 -2.00 10.91
C ASP A 40 12.71 -1.12 11.64
N LEU A 41 12.21 -0.18 12.43
CA LEU A 41 13.01 0.68 13.29
C LEU A 41 13.28 -0.07 14.60
N GLY A 42 14.55 -0.43 14.82
CA GLY A 42 15.00 -1.06 16.06
C GLY A 42 15.03 -0.09 17.24
N ASP A 43 15.16 -0.64 18.45
CA ASP A 43 15.34 0.14 19.68
C ASP A 43 16.66 0.95 19.68
N ASP A 44 17.60 0.59 18.80
CA ASP A 44 18.84 1.31 18.52
C ASP A 44 18.66 2.53 17.62
N GLU A 45 17.41 2.89 17.28
CA GLU A 45 17.03 3.93 16.32
C GLU A 45 17.61 3.69 14.91
N GLU A 46 17.91 2.43 14.57
CA GLU A 46 18.41 2.05 13.25
C GLU A 46 17.36 1.28 12.44
N TRP A 47 17.22 1.67 11.17
CA TRP A 47 16.35 0.98 10.22
C TRP A 47 17.03 -0.29 9.70
N LYS A 48 16.35 -1.42 9.83
CA LYS A 48 16.81 -2.72 9.33
C LYS A 48 15.81 -3.26 8.32
N CYS A 49 16.30 -3.69 7.16
CA CYS A 49 15.46 -4.34 6.15
C CYS A 49 15.06 -5.72 6.67
N THR A 50 13.76 -5.94 6.86
CA THR A 50 13.23 -7.21 7.37
C THR A 50 12.57 -8.05 6.29
N ALA A 51 12.17 -7.45 5.17
CA ALA A 51 11.70 -8.18 4.00
C ALA A 51 12.09 -7.49 2.69
N ASP A 52 12.37 -8.29 1.66
CA ASP A 52 12.61 -7.85 0.28
C ASP A 52 12.06 -8.92 -0.67
N TRP A 53 11.14 -8.52 -1.54
CA TRP A 53 10.57 -9.44 -2.53
C TRP A 53 10.18 -8.72 -3.80
N LYS A 54 10.17 -9.48 -4.90
CA LYS A 54 9.64 -9.00 -6.18
C LYS A 54 8.12 -9.05 -6.15
N THR A 55 7.49 -7.94 -6.46
CA THR A 55 6.03 -7.77 -6.34
C THR A 55 5.32 -7.77 -7.68
N HIS A 56 5.90 -7.12 -8.68
CA HIS A 56 5.28 -6.81 -9.96
C HIS A 56 6.17 -7.20 -11.15
N TYR A 57 5.63 -7.16 -12.37
CA TYR A 57 6.41 -7.37 -13.60
C TYR A 57 6.91 -6.06 -14.22
N GLY A 58 6.57 -4.92 -13.62
CA GLY A 58 7.00 -3.58 -14.02
C GLY A 58 7.30 -2.70 -12.80
N SER A 59 7.75 -1.47 -13.05
CA SER A 59 8.10 -0.51 -12.00
C SER A 59 6.97 -0.32 -11.00
N VAL A 60 7.29 -0.38 -9.70
CA VAL A 60 6.33 -0.19 -8.62
C VAL A 60 6.28 1.29 -8.28
N TRP A 61 5.14 1.93 -8.50
CA TRP A 61 5.00 3.38 -8.38
C TRP A 61 4.66 3.85 -6.98
N ARG A 62 3.85 3.08 -6.26
CA ARG A 62 3.36 3.45 -4.94
C ARG A 62 3.24 2.26 -4.03
N VAL A 63 3.37 2.54 -2.74
CA VAL A 63 3.15 1.61 -1.65
C VAL A 63 2.35 2.31 -0.55
N THR A 64 1.42 1.59 0.09
CA THR A 64 0.59 2.16 1.14
C THR A 64 0.25 1.11 2.19
N TRP A 65 0.24 1.51 3.46
CA TRP A 65 -0.15 0.66 4.58
C TRP A 65 -1.64 0.79 4.87
N ALA A 66 -2.28 -0.32 5.18
CA ALA A 66 -3.63 -0.32 5.73
C ALA A 66 -3.60 0.14 7.19
N HIS A 67 -4.78 0.48 7.71
CA HIS A 67 -4.92 0.72 9.14
C HIS A 67 -4.69 -0.59 9.92
N PRO A 68 -3.95 -0.58 11.06
CA PRO A 68 -3.55 -1.79 11.79
C PRO A 68 -4.72 -2.64 12.33
N GLU A 69 -5.92 -2.09 12.39
CA GLU A 69 -7.16 -2.81 12.72
C GLU A 69 -7.49 -3.92 11.71
N PHE A 70 -6.99 -3.81 10.48
CA PHE A 70 -7.12 -4.83 9.43
C PHE A 70 -5.89 -5.76 9.35
N GLY A 71 -4.96 -5.65 10.30
CA GLY A 71 -3.70 -6.38 10.30
C GLY A 71 -2.57 -5.67 9.57
N GLN A 72 -1.46 -6.39 9.36
CA GLN A 72 -0.28 -5.89 8.66
C GLN A 72 -0.45 -6.10 7.15
N VAL A 73 -1.14 -5.15 6.54
CA VAL A 73 -1.52 -5.19 5.12
C VAL A 73 -0.91 -4.01 4.38
N ILE A 74 -0.34 -4.30 3.21
CA ILE A 74 0.21 -3.30 2.29
C ILE A 74 -0.46 -3.46 0.93
N ALA A 75 -0.67 -2.36 0.23
CA ALA A 75 -1.03 -2.36 -1.18
C ALA A 75 0.07 -1.70 -2.01
N THR A 76 0.32 -2.25 -3.18
CA THR A 76 1.32 -1.78 -4.15
C THR A 76 0.66 -1.58 -5.51
N CYS A 77 1.13 -0.62 -6.29
CA CYS A 77 0.66 -0.45 -7.67
C CYS A 77 1.82 -0.29 -8.65
N SER A 78 1.60 -0.67 -9.91
CA SER A 78 2.67 -0.78 -10.89
C SER A 78 2.27 -0.34 -12.30
N PHE A 79 3.33 -0.08 -13.09
CA PHE A 79 3.27 0.06 -14.54
C PHE A 79 2.69 -1.16 -15.25
N ASP A 80 2.74 -2.34 -14.63
CA ASP A 80 2.16 -3.58 -15.18
C ASP A 80 0.62 -3.61 -15.21
N ARG A 81 -0.02 -2.48 -14.81
CA ARG A 81 -1.47 -2.25 -14.77
C ARG A 81 -2.19 -2.94 -13.62
N THR A 82 -1.45 -3.47 -12.66
CA THR A 82 -2.03 -4.15 -11.50
C THR A 82 -1.82 -3.35 -10.22
N ALA A 83 -2.74 -3.54 -9.28
CA ALA A 83 -2.49 -3.27 -7.88
C ALA A 83 -2.56 -4.59 -7.10
N ILE A 84 -1.65 -4.79 -6.16
CA ILE A 84 -1.54 -6.04 -5.40
C ILE A 84 -1.64 -5.74 -3.92
N VAL A 85 -2.42 -6.56 -3.22
CA VAL A 85 -2.57 -6.50 -1.76
C VAL A 85 -1.76 -7.63 -1.14
N TRP A 86 -0.94 -7.28 -0.17
CA TRP A 86 -0.03 -8.15 0.54
C TRP A 86 -0.37 -8.18 2.03
N GLU A 87 -0.27 -9.34 2.65
CA GLU A 87 -0.38 -9.51 4.10
C GLU A 87 0.92 -10.09 4.64
N GLU A 88 1.42 -9.54 5.74
CA GLU A 88 2.56 -10.12 6.44
C GLU A 88 2.12 -11.28 7.34
N ILE A 89 2.76 -12.43 7.16
CA ILE A 89 2.60 -13.58 8.03
C ILE A 89 3.87 -13.74 8.87
N VAL A 90 3.72 -13.55 10.18
CA VAL A 90 4.77 -13.80 11.16
C VAL A 90 4.75 -15.29 11.51
N GLY A 91 5.78 -16.02 11.11
CA GLY A 91 5.92 -17.43 11.50
C GLY A 91 6.25 -17.57 12.99
N GLU A 92 5.58 -18.47 13.71
CA GLU A 92 5.83 -18.78 15.13
C GLU A 92 7.14 -19.55 15.40
N SER A 93 8.16 -19.43 14.54
CA SER A 93 9.40 -20.17 14.72
C SER A 93 10.22 -19.58 15.88
N ARG A 94 10.31 -20.35 16.98
CA ARG A 94 11.17 -20.16 18.17
C ARG A 94 12.69 -20.11 17.90
N GLN A 95 13.13 -19.90 16.67
CA GLN A 95 14.53 -19.64 16.34
C GLN A 95 14.69 -18.15 16.07
N GLU A 96 15.83 -17.58 16.47
CA GLU A 96 16.17 -16.15 16.53
C GLU A 96 16.11 -15.39 15.18
N HIS A 97 15.51 -15.96 14.14
CA HIS A 97 15.28 -15.38 12.81
C HIS A 97 13.90 -15.82 12.27
N GLY A 98 12.81 -15.57 13.01
CA GLY A 98 11.46 -15.74 12.49
C GLY A 98 11.23 -14.79 11.30
N GLN A 99 11.56 -15.24 10.09
CA GLN A 99 11.41 -14.43 8.88
C GLN A 99 9.92 -14.19 8.65
N SER A 100 9.48 -12.95 8.80
CA SER A 100 8.16 -12.56 8.33
C SER A 100 8.17 -12.65 6.80
N HIS A 101 7.09 -13.20 6.23
CA HIS A 101 6.96 -13.29 4.79
C HIS A 101 5.67 -12.64 4.34
N TRP A 102 5.76 -11.92 3.22
CA TRP A 102 4.64 -11.20 2.64
C TRP A 102 3.93 -12.09 1.64
N VAL A 103 2.66 -12.39 1.91
CA VAL A 103 1.83 -13.25 1.09
C VAL A 103 0.92 -12.39 0.23
N ARG A 104 0.90 -12.68 -1.07
CA ARG A 104 -0.04 -12.05 -2.01
C ARG A 104 -1.46 -12.50 -1.69
N ARG A 105 -2.33 -11.57 -1.31
CA ARG A 105 -3.74 -11.85 -0.99
C ARG A 105 -4.67 -11.54 -2.15
N GLY A 106 -4.52 -10.37 -2.77
CA GLY A 106 -5.37 -9.93 -3.87
C GLY A 106 -4.55 -9.37 -5.04
N THR A 107 -5.04 -9.53 -6.27
CA THR A 107 -4.49 -8.87 -7.46
C THR A 107 -5.66 -8.20 -8.19
N LEU A 108 -5.60 -6.87 -8.27
CA LEU A 108 -6.59 -6.02 -8.91
C LEU A 108 -6.13 -5.76 -10.34
N VAL A 109 -6.90 -6.25 -11.30
CA VAL A 109 -6.53 -6.35 -12.72
C VAL A 109 -7.44 -5.52 -13.64
N ASP A 110 -8.39 -4.77 -13.09
CA ASP A 110 -9.42 -4.06 -13.84
C ASP A 110 -8.88 -2.87 -14.65
N SER A 111 -7.70 -2.36 -14.27
CA SER A 111 -7.08 -1.21 -14.93
C SER A 111 -6.54 -1.60 -16.32
N ARG A 112 -6.89 -0.80 -17.32
CA ARG A 112 -6.45 -1.02 -18.72
C ARG A 112 -5.07 -0.46 -19.01
N THR A 113 -4.57 0.42 -18.14
CA THR A 113 -3.27 1.07 -18.28
C THR A 113 -2.55 1.11 -16.93
N SER A 114 -1.36 1.72 -16.88
CA SER A 114 -0.55 1.84 -15.65
C SER A 114 -1.40 2.35 -14.48
N VAL A 115 -1.27 1.71 -13.32
CA VAL A 115 -1.87 2.21 -12.07
C VAL A 115 -0.87 3.18 -11.45
N THR A 116 -1.26 4.45 -11.37
CA THR A 116 -0.38 5.55 -10.99
C THR A 116 -0.42 5.85 -9.50
N ASP A 117 -1.55 5.57 -8.84
CA ASP A 117 -1.66 5.68 -7.39
C ASP A 117 -2.58 4.62 -6.77
N VAL A 118 -2.31 4.32 -5.50
CA VAL A 118 -3.10 3.41 -4.67
C VAL A 118 -3.11 3.91 -3.22
N LYS A 119 -4.29 4.01 -2.61
CA LYS A 119 -4.47 4.49 -1.23
C LYS A 119 -5.59 3.75 -0.52
N PHE A 120 -5.29 3.20 0.66
CA PHE A 120 -6.32 2.69 1.56
C PHE A 120 -7.23 3.83 2.04
N ALA A 121 -8.52 3.52 2.16
CA ALA A 121 -9.48 4.43 2.74
C ALA A 121 -9.31 4.52 4.26
N PRO A 122 -9.81 5.59 4.90
CA PRO A 122 -9.92 5.66 6.34
C PRO A 122 -10.71 4.48 6.92
N LYS A 123 -10.22 3.93 8.03
CA LYS A 123 -10.76 2.70 8.65
C LYS A 123 -12.26 2.66 8.91
N HIS A 124 -12.88 3.83 9.09
CA HIS A 124 -14.31 3.94 9.40
C HIS A 124 -15.20 3.68 8.17
N LEU A 125 -14.63 3.66 6.97
CA LEU A 125 -15.29 3.25 5.73
C LEU A 125 -15.15 1.75 5.46
N GLY A 126 -14.50 1.01 6.37
CA GLY A 126 -14.14 -0.40 6.17
C GLY A 126 -12.81 -0.56 5.42
N LEU A 127 -12.51 -1.80 5.03
CA LEU A 127 -11.31 -2.12 4.29
C LEU A 127 -11.51 -1.82 2.80
N GLN A 128 -11.34 -0.55 2.46
CA GLN A 128 -11.45 -0.06 1.08
C GLN A 128 -10.10 0.41 0.53
N LEU A 129 -9.93 0.26 -0.77
CA LEU A 129 -8.73 0.62 -1.52
C LEU A 129 -9.13 1.39 -2.77
N ALA A 130 -8.62 2.61 -2.92
CA ALA A 130 -8.75 3.35 -4.18
C ALA A 130 -7.49 3.15 -5.02
N THR A 131 -7.68 2.97 -6.32
CA THR A 131 -6.62 3.00 -7.33
C THR A 131 -6.97 4.02 -8.39
N CYS A 132 -5.98 4.72 -8.95
CA CYS A 132 -6.18 5.52 -10.14
C CYS A 132 -5.20 5.09 -11.22
N SER A 133 -5.64 5.20 -12.48
CA SER A 133 -4.86 4.77 -13.62
C SER A 133 -4.73 5.90 -14.65
N SER A 134 -3.73 5.77 -15.51
CA SER A 134 -3.49 6.70 -16.62
C SER A 134 -4.64 6.70 -17.65
N ASP A 135 -5.55 5.73 -17.59
CA ASP A 135 -6.79 5.67 -18.36
C ASP A 135 -7.81 6.74 -17.92
N GLY A 136 -7.51 7.46 -16.84
CA GLY A 136 -8.37 8.48 -16.27
C GLY A 136 -9.53 7.90 -15.48
N VAL A 137 -9.38 6.67 -14.97
CA VAL A 137 -10.40 6.00 -14.17
C VAL A 137 -9.89 5.80 -12.75
N VAL A 138 -10.72 6.18 -11.79
CA VAL A 138 -10.54 5.88 -10.37
C VAL A 138 -11.44 4.70 -10.03
N ARG A 139 -10.86 3.68 -9.41
CA ARG A 139 -11.55 2.46 -8.97
C ARG A 139 -11.48 2.35 -7.47
N ILE A 140 -12.61 2.07 -6.84
CA ILE A 140 -12.70 1.82 -5.39
C ILE A 140 -13.08 0.36 -5.21
N TYR A 141 -12.23 -0.36 -4.49
CA TYR A 141 -12.44 -1.75 -4.12
C TYR A 141 -12.71 -1.87 -2.64
N GLU A 142 -13.48 -2.88 -2.26
CA GLU A 142 -13.77 -3.23 -0.87
C GLU A 142 -13.52 -4.71 -0.66
N ALA A 143 -12.88 -5.04 0.46
CA ALA A 143 -12.81 -6.40 0.98
C ALA A 143 -13.97 -6.59 1.98
N PRO A 144 -15.06 -7.30 1.60
CA PRO A 144 -16.24 -7.43 2.45
C PRO A 144 -15.97 -8.24 3.72
N ASP A 145 -15.00 -9.16 3.64
CA ASP A 145 -14.55 -9.97 4.75
C ASP A 145 -13.09 -9.62 5.07
N VAL A 146 -12.89 -8.92 6.19
CA VAL A 146 -11.55 -8.54 6.68
C VAL A 146 -10.70 -9.77 7.02
N MET A 147 -11.33 -10.91 7.34
CA MET A 147 -10.63 -12.17 7.60
C MET A 147 -10.17 -12.85 6.31
N ASN A 148 -10.77 -12.50 5.17
CA ASN A 148 -10.43 -13.03 3.86
C ASN A 148 -10.00 -11.93 2.88
N LEU A 149 -8.75 -11.52 3.01
CA LEU A 149 -8.11 -10.51 2.17
C LEU A 149 -7.95 -10.90 0.68
N SER A 150 -8.40 -12.09 0.26
CA SER A 150 -8.39 -12.50 -1.15
C SER A 150 -9.62 -12.01 -1.94
N GLY A 151 -10.72 -11.74 -1.26
CA GLY A 151 -12.00 -11.37 -1.86
C GLY A 151 -12.18 -9.85 -2.01
N TRP A 152 -11.47 -9.23 -2.94
CA TRP A 152 -11.67 -7.81 -3.27
C TRP A 152 -12.75 -7.63 -4.33
N THR A 153 -13.72 -6.75 -4.05
CA THR A 153 -14.84 -6.45 -4.94
C THR A 153 -14.76 -5.01 -5.42
N LEU A 154 -14.94 -4.80 -6.73
CA LEU A 154 -15.01 -3.45 -7.30
C LEU A 154 -16.37 -2.81 -6.94
N GLN A 155 -16.35 -1.73 -6.17
CA GLN A 155 -17.55 -1.00 -5.72
C GLN A 155 -17.90 0.14 -6.68
N HIS A 156 -16.89 0.91 -7.06
CA HIS A 156 -17.08 2.10 -7.88
C HIS A 156 -16.03 2.22 -8.97
N GLU A 157 -16.48 2.66 -10.14
CA GLU A 157 -15.63 3.10 -11.24
C GLU A 157 -16.02 4.54 -11.60
N ILE A 158 -15.08 5.47 -11.48
CA ILE A 158 -15.29 6.90 -11.67
C ILE A 158 -14.39 7.37 -12.80
N ASN A 159 -14.98 7.90 -13.87
CA ASN A 159 -14.25 8.38 -15.03
C ASN A 159 -13.96 9.90 -14.93
N CYS A 160 -12.68 10.25 -14.89
CA CYS A 160 -12.18 11.62 -14.76
C CYS A 160 -11.87 12.30 -16.10
N LYS A 161 -12.07 11.63 -17.25
CA LYS A 161 -11.80 12.10 -18.64
C LYS A 161 -10.35 12.52 -18.94
N ILE A 162 -9.47 12.53 -17.95
CA ILE A 162 -8.05 12.90 -18.01
C ILE A 162 -7.27 11.88 -17.18
N SER A 163 -6.04 11.56 -17.60
CA SER A 163 -5.13 10.69 -16.86
C SER A 163 -5.00 11.12 -15.39
N CYS A 164 -5.21 10.18 -14.48
CA CYS A 164 -5.02 10.40 -13.05
C CYS A 164 -3.56 10.15 -12.65
N SER A 165 -3.02 10.98 -11.75
CA SER A 165 -1.63 10.88 -11.27
C SER A 165 -1.51 10.66 -9.77
N CYS A 166 -2.53 11.05 -8.99
CA CYS A 166 -2.54 10.92 -7.55
C CYS A 166 -3.96 10.73 -7.01
N LEU A 167 -4.03 10.16 -5.80
CA LEU A 167 -5.23 10.03 -5.00
C LEU A 167 -4.97 10.48 -3.57
N SER A 168 -6.00 11.04 -2.95
CA SER A 168 -6.00 11.29 -1.52
C SER A 168 -7.43 11.16 -0.99
N TRP A 169 -7.60 10.34 0.05
CA TRP A 169 -8.86 10.25 0.77
C TRP A 169 -8.97 11.40 1.77
N ASN A 170 -10.19 11.89 2.00
CA ASN A 170 -10.43 12.76 3.15
C ASN A 170 -10.32 11.91 4.43
N PRO A 171 -9.40 12.21 5.36
CA PRO A 171 -9.21 11.41 6.57
C PRO A 171 -10.29 11.64 7.64
N SER A 172 -11.12 12.68 7.47
CA SER A 172 -12.13 13.07 8.44
C SER A 172 -13.18 11.98 8.64
N ARG A 173 -13.55 11.74 9.89
CA ARG A 173 -14.69 10.87 10.26
C ARG A 173 -16.03 11.58 10.16
N LEU A 174 -16.02 12.90 9.97
CA LEU A 174 -17.24 13.68 9.84
C LEU A 174 -17.84 13.39 8.47
N VAL A 175 -18.81 12.46 8.44
CA VAL A 175 -19.84 12.46 7.40
C VAL A 175 -20.46 13.85 7.44
N CYS A 176 -20.39 14.59 6.33
CA CYS A 176 -21.09 15.86 6.20
C CYS A 176 -22.61 15.61 6.27
N TYR A 177 -23.14 15.43 7.47
CA TYR A 177 -24.56 15.64 7.74
C TYR A 177 -24.76 17.16 7.73
N ASN A 178 -25.45 17.66 6.71
CA ASN A 178 -25.74 19.06 6.38
C ASN A 178 -24.76 19.73 5.41
N LEU A 179 -24.90 19.41 4.12
CA LEU A 179 -24.82 20.45 3.10
C LEU A 179 -26.23 21.06 2.95
N SER A 180 -26.58 21.97 3.85
CA SER A 180 -27.63 22.94 3.57
C SER A 180 -27.08 23.90 2.52
N PHE A 181 -27.66 23.91 1.32
CA PHE A 181 -27.38 24.95 0.34
C PHE A 181 -27.80 26.31 0.94
N LEU A 182 -26.86 27.25 0.97
CA LEU A 182 -27.13 28.69 0.95
C LEU A 182 -26.58 29.25 -0.37
#